data_AF-R8Q9J0-F1
#
_entry.id   AF-R8Q9J0-F1
#
_cell.length_a   1.000
_cell.length_b   1.000
_cell.length_c   1.000
_cell.angle_alpha   90.00
_cell.angle_beta   90.00
_cell.angle_gamma   90.00
#
_symmetry.space_group_name_H-M   'P 1'
#
loop_
_entity.id
_entity.type
_entity.pdbx_description
1 polymer ?
#
loop_
_entity_poly.entity_id
_entity_poly.type
_entity_poly.pdbx_seq_one_letter_code
_entity_poly.pdbx_strand_id
1 'polypeptide(L)' 'MNLSILDELQPIAEELQRHMSSHVLEHLAKEKGFVQRRSKYQA' A
#
# COMPACT_ATOMS: atom_id res chain seq x y z
N MET A 1 11.20 -22.94 -0.61
CA MET A 1 10.35 -22.01 -1.36
C MET A 1 10.64 -20.61 -0.83
N ASN A 2 11.12 -19.69 -1.68
CA ASN A 2 11.20 -18.27 -1.30
C ASN A 2 9.80 -17.71 -1.53
N LEU A 3 9.04 -17.52 -0.45
CA LEU A 3 7.77 -16.81 -0.53
C LEU A 3 8.10 -15.36 -0.88
N SER A 4 7.43 -14.82 -1.90
CA SER A 4 7.60 -13.41 -2.21
C SER A 4 7.05 -12.62 -1.02
N ILE A 5 7.75 -11.56 -0.62
CA ILE A 5 7.21 -10.63 0.40
C ILE A 5 5.82 -10.11 0.01
N LEU A 6 5.53 -10.05 -1.30
CA LEU A 6 4.20 -9.68 -1.80
C LEU A 6 3.15 -10.73 -1.43
N ASP A 7 3.48 -12.03 -1.49
CA ASP A 7 2.56 -13.12 -1.17
C ASP A 7 2.19 -13.08 0.32
N GLU A 8 3.13 -12.68 1.19
CA GLU A 8 2.88 -12.54 2.62
C GLU A 8 2.05 -11.30 2.96
N LEU A 9 2.21 -10.21 2.21
CA LEU A 9 1.50 -8.95 2.43
C LEU A 9 0.12 -8.88 1.77
N GLN A 10 -0.13 -9.70 0.75
CA GLN A 10 -1.41 -9.83 0.04
C GLN A 10 -2.64 -9.91 1.00
N PRO A 11 -2.70 -10.83 1.97
CA PRO A 11 -3.87 -10.94 2.87
C PRO A 11 -4.07 -9.68 3.73
N ILE A 12 -2.99 -8.99 4.09
CA ILE A 12 -3.05 -7.74 4.86
C ILE A 12 -3.69 -6.63 4.02
N ALA A 13 -3.32 -6.55 2.73
CA ALA A 13 -3.90 -5.57 1.82
C ALA A 13 -5.40 -5.81 1.59
N GLU A 14 -5.82 -7.06 1.45
CA GLU A 14 -7.23 -7.42 1.29
C GLU A 14 -8.06 -7.06 2.52
N GLU A 15 -7.56 -7.36 3.72
CA GLU A 15 -8.28 -7.05 4.96
C GLU A 15 -8.41 -5.53 5.18
N LEU A 16 -7.35 -4.78 4.87
CA LEU A 16 -7.39 -3.32 4.89
C LEU A 16 -8.44 -2.76 3.92
N GLN A 17 -8.56 -3.29 2.70
CA GLN A 17 -9.56 -2.84 1.73
C GLN A 17 -10.99 -3.21 2.11
N ARG A 18 -11.21 -4.34 2.80
CA ARG A 18 -12.54 -4.72 3.30
C ARG A 18 -13.05 -3.76 4.38
N HIS A 19 -12.15 -3.27 5.23
CA HIS A 19 -12.50 -2.44 6.39
C HIS A 19 -12.31 -0.94 6.19
N MET A 20 -11.54 -0.52 5.19
CA MET A 20 -11.22 0.88 4.95
C MET A 20 -11.53 1.27 3.51
N SER A 21 -12.21 2.40 3.34
CA SER A 21 -12.39 2.98 2.02
C SER A 21 -11.07 3.57 1.49
N SER A 22 -10.95 3.70 0.16
CA SER A 22 -9.75 4.28 -0.47
C SER A 22 -9.41 5.67 0.08
N HIS A 23 -10.40 6.48 0.46
CA HIS A 23 -10.17 7.79 1.04
C HIS A 23 -9.47 7.70 2.41
N VAL A 24 -9.89 6.76 3.26
CA VAL A 24 -9.28 6.57 4.58
C VAL A 24 -7.83 6.13 4.44
N LEU A 25 -7.56 5.19 3.52
CA LEU A 25 -6.20 4.74 3.21
C LEU A 25 -5.33 5.87 2.66
N GLU A 26 -5.88 6.73 1.79
CA GLU A 26 -5.15 7.89 1.26
C GLU A 26 -4.84 8.92 2.35
N HIS A 27 -5.79 9.17 3.26
CA HIS A 27 -5.55 10.06 4.40
C HIS A 27 -4.45 9.51 5.30
N LEU A 28 -4.52 8.22 5.65
CA LEU A 28 -3.50 7.55 6.46
C LEU A 28 -2.12 7.60 5.80
N ALA A 29 -2.06 7.38 4.48
CA ALA A 29 -0.83 7.48 3.71
C ALA A 29 -0.22 8.88 3.83
N LYS A 30 -1.02 9.93 3.68
CA LYS A 30 -0.59 11.32 3.84
C LYS A 30 -0.09 11.61 5.26
N GLU A 31 -0.83 11.20 6.29
CA GLU A 31 -0.45 11.40 7.69
C GLU A 31 0.87 10.69 8.06
N LYS A 32 1.09 9.50 7.51
CA LYS A 32 2.33 8.74 7.72
C LYS A 32 3.48 9.19 6.79
N GLY A 33 3.26 10.21 5.97
CA GLY A 33 4.28 10.72 5.04
C GLY A 33 4.60 9.77 3.89
N PHE A 34 3.73 8.79 3.61
CA PHE A 34 3.79 8.01 2.38
C PHE A 34 3.42 8.91 1.21
N VAL A 35 4.45 9.49 0.61
CA VAL A 35 4.32 10.21 -0.65
C VAL A 35 4.44 9.20 -1.79
N GLN A 36 3.54 9.28 -2.77
CA GLN A 36 3.72 8.58 -4.04
C GLN A 36 4.93 9.20 -4.72
N ARG A 37 6.12 8.61 -4.51
CA ARG A 37 7.32 9.02 -5.22
C ARG A 37 7.15 8.60 -6.67
N ARG A 38 6.79 9.56 -7.53
CA ARG A 38 7.08 9.41 -8.95
C ARG A 38 8.59 9.32 -9.05
N SER A 39 9.09 8.15 -9.41
CA SER A 39 10.52 8.01 -9.66
C SER A 39 10.89 9.05 -10.72
N LYS A 40 11.92 9.86 -10.46
CA LYS A 40 12.44 10.80 -11.46
C LYS A 40 12.89 10.11 -12.76
N TYR A 41 12.97 8.77 -12.74
CA TYR A 41 13.42 7.91 -13.83
C TYR A 41 12.33 6.95 -14.33
N GLN A 42 11.06 7.17 -14.01
CA GLN A 42 9.99 6.46 -14.73
C GLN A 42 9.92 7.03 -16.15
N ALA A 43 10.47 6.27 -17.10
CA ALA A 43 10.33 6.46 -18.53
C ALA A 43 8.92 6.06 -19.01
#